data_AF-A0A7C2SUF0-F1
#
_entry.id   AF-A0A7C2SUF0-F1
#
_cell.length_a   1.000
_cell.length_b   1.000
_cell.length_c   1.000
_cell.angle_alpha   90.00
_cell.angle_beta   90.00
_cell.angle_gamma   90.00
#
_symmetry.space_group_name_H-M   'P 1'
#
loop_
_entity.id
_entity.type
_entity.pdbx_description
1 polymer ?
#
loop_
_entity_poly.entity_id
_entity_poly.type
_entity_poly.pdbx_seq_one_letter_code
_entity_poly.pdbx_strand_id
1 'polypeptide(L)'
;MPLQLVTDDLVLDESGRLWSGLHVLPGKFILESNGLVTGDIVDWFARLLYPLFSEATLCLFAEAAASRPGAEGVYSTFGASLFDGRNVGFPVGNLTFSHMITGDPSQGRMQIARALVEGIAFSVRANLEQLVAVSGREIPLVRVSGGMSRSRLFTRIISDVTERSVLVPATGESTSVGAALLAGVGAGLFPDPASAAEMVTAAFEKHRPGEEAPKYGNLYAGWRQAFDKRGETDKIIGDLLTASLFEPRPTAGRAADPSFVPEICITASMDAAAVDEFEKIGSVMYADWRETKKLYDGGADLAQILSGKHIFVTEMDVVDFETIRDARDLRAIVTCRGNAVNVDLHAATAYGIPVINTPGRNADAVADLAVGFMVMLARNMPGSLDFLKHGKIMQGDMAKMGEAYLGYQGEELWRKTVGLVGMGSVGARVAERLAGFGAEVIFFDPVVSAEAGALQGGRKVSFETLLVESDFISLHAPAIEATREMMNRDAFEKMKKGVFFINTARASLVDEAALLDALNSGTVAGAALDVFPIEPPGSDDPIVSHPNVIATPHLGGNTREIAAHQGTIAVSQIRELLAGERPDYILNPEVLDGFSWMSPRPQPDETKQRELDANERPSMTS
;
A
#
# COMPACT_ATOMS: atom_id res chain seq x y z
N MET A 1 19.23 20.50 -2.45
CA MET A 1 19.54 21.35 -1.30
C MET A 1 20.26 22.60 -1.80
N PRO A 2 19.71 23.81 -1.61
CA PRO A 2 20.43 25.03 -1.97
C PRO A 2 21.64 25.22 -1.03
N LEU A 3 22.82 25.44 -1.59
CA LEU A 3 23.99 25.91 -0.85
C LEU A 3 24.15 27.39 -1.10
N GLN A 4 24.05 28.18 -0.04
CA GLN A 4 24.07 29.64 -0.10
C GLN A 4 25.28 30.18 0.66
N LEU A 5 26.04 31.04 0.00
CA LEU A 5 27.11 31.83 0.60
C LEU A 5 26.64 33.28 0.71
N VAL A 6 26.61 33.80 1.94
CA VAL A 6 26.29 35.22 2.19
C VAL A 6 27.55 36.06 2.00
N THR A 7 27.47 37.12 1.20
CA THR A 7 28.58 38.02 0.88
C THR A 7 28.23 39.48 1.18
N ASP A 8 29.27 40.30 1.42
CA ASP A 8 29.13 41.75 1.61
C ASP A 8 28.99 42.50 0.29
N ASP A 9 29.53 41.93 -0.78
CA ASP A 9 29.51 42.47 -2.13
C ASP A 9 28.74 41.55 -3.07
N LEU A 10 28.14 42.12 -4.12
CA LEU A 10 27.50 41.34 -5.18
C LEU A 10 28.58 40.60 -5.99
N VAL A 11 28.62 39.28 -5.88
CA VAL A 11 29.50 38.42 -6.67
C VAL A 11 28.71 37.92 -7.86
N LEU A 12 29.19 38.15 -9.09
CA LEU A 12 28.57 37.63 -10.32
C LEU A 12 29.45 36.53 -10.92
N ASP A 13 28.85 35.38 -11.24
CA ASP A 13 29.52 34.33 -11.99
C ASP A 13 29.41 34.59 -13.50
N GLU A 14 30.45 35.12 -14.12
CA GLU A 14 30.49 35.37 -15.57
C GLU A 14 30.29 34.08 -16.39
N SER A 15 30.57 32.90 -15.81
CA SER A 15 30.36 31.63 -16.46
C SER A 15 28.90 31.13 -16.40
N GLY A 16 28.02 31.82 -15.67
CA GLY A 16 26.59 31.53 -15.58
C GLY A 16 26.24 30.24 -14.81
N ARG A 17 27.17 29.67 -14.05
CA ARG A 17 26.94 28.41 -13.32
C ARG A 17 26.27 28.63 -11.98
N LEU A 18 26.39 29.82 -11.38
CA LEU A 18 25.78 30.19 -10.09
C LEU A 18 24.74 31.29 -10.23
N TRP A 19 23.87 31.39 -9.23
CA TRP A 19 22.92 32.51 -9.11
C TRP A 19 23.34 33.46 -8.02
N SER A 20 23.07 34.75 -8.25
CA SER A 20 23.32 35.81 -7.28
C SER A 20 22.02 36.54 -6.98
N GLY A 21 21.78 36.82 -5.71
CA GLY A 21 20.55 37.43 -5.24
C GLY A 21 20.77 38.39 -4.08
N LEU A 22 19.72 39.11 -3.72
CA LEU A 22 19.70 39.95 -2.52
C LEU A 22 19.47 39.06 -1.29
N HIS A 23 20.24 39.27 -0.23
CA HIS A 23 19.92 38.68 1.06
C HIS A 23 18.81 39.49 1.75
N VAL A 24 18.08 38.86 2.68
CA VAL A 24 17.07 39.54 3.50
C VAL A 24 17.67 40.58 4.48
N LEU A 25 18.99 40.58 4.65
CA LEU A 25 19.70 41.53 5.50
C LEU A 25 20.19 42.67 4.60
N PRO A 26 19.96 43.93 4.99
CA PRO A 26 20.42 45.08 4.20
C PRO A 26 21.93 45.04 3.94
N GLY A 27 22.33 45.34 2.70
CA GLY A 27 23.75 45.39 2.30
C GLY A 27 24.43 44.02 2.22
N LYS A 28 23.66 42.92 2.18
CA LYS A 28 24.18 41.57 2.01
C LYS A 28 23.62 40.95 0.73
N PHE A 29 24.41 40.06 0.14
CA PHE A 29 24.06 39.33 -1.07
C PHE A 29 24.16 37.83 -0.83
N ILE A 30 23.51 37.04 -1.67
CA ILE A 30 23.58 35.58 -1.69
C ILE A 30 24.22 35.16 -3.00
N LEU A 31 25.24 34.30 -2.93
CA LEU A 31 25.70 33.49 -4.04
C LEU A 31 25.22 32.05 -3.80
N GLU A 32 24.43 31.50 -4.71
CA GLU A 32 23.78 30.19 -4.56
C GLU A 32 24.28 29.17 -5.59
N SER A 33 24.54 27.96 -5.09
CA SER A 33 24.77 26.74 -5.86
C SER A 33 23.78 25.66 -5.40
N ASN A 34 22.84 25.27 -6.25
CA ASN A 34 21.71 24.42 -5.87
C ASN A 34 21.90 22.93 -6.22
N GLY A 35 21.80 22.05 -5.22
CA GLY A 35 21.79 20.60 -5.40
C GLY A 35 20.45 19.99 -5.83
N LEU A 36 19.43 20.79 -6.20
CA LEU A 36 18.07 20.37 -6.58
C LEU A 36 17.32 19.59 -5.48
N VAL A 37 16.45 18.64 -5.85
CA VAL A 37 15.50 17.91 -4.97
C VAL A 37 16.14 16.73 -4.22
N THR A 38 17.30 16.93 -3.60
CA THR A 38 18.06 15.87 -2.89
C THR A 38 17.25 15.13 -1.82
N GLY A 39 16.40 15.84 -1.07
CA GLY A 39 15.59 15.24 0.00
C GLY A 39 14.53 14.28 -0.52
N ASP A 40 13.84 14.66 -1.59
CA ASP A 40 12.81 13.84 -2.23
C ASP A 40 13.40 12.56 -2.82
N ILE A 41 14.63 12.63 -3.37
CA ILE A 41 15.32 11.44 -3.87
C ILE A 41 15.69 10.48 -2.74
N VAL A 42 16.13 10.99 -1.57
CA VAL A 42 16.38 10.14 -0.40
C VAL A 42 15.09 9.46 0.06
N ASP A 43 14.00 10.21 0.18
CA ASP A 43 12.70 9.65 0.59
C ASP A 43 12.19 8.62 -0.43
N TRP A 44 12.33 8.91 -1.72
CA TRP A 44 11.96 7.99 -2.80
C TRP A 44 12.73 6.66 -2.72
N PHE A 45 14.07 6.72 -2.59
CA PHE A 45 14.88 5.51 -2.42
C PHE A 45 14.56 4.79 -1.12
N ALA A 46 14.31 5.53 -0.05
CA ALA A 46 13.95 4.93 1.22
C ALA A 46 12.66 4.11 1.09
N ARG A 47 11.60 4.69 0.49
CA ARG A 47 10.34 3.98 0.25
C ARG A 47 10.50 2.77 -0.66
N LEU A 48 11.40 2.86 -1.65
CA LEU A 48 11.72 1.74 -2.53
C LEU A 48 12.39 0.58 -1.77
N LEU A 49 13.36 0.88 -0.90
CA LEU A 49 14.14 -0.14 -0.19
C LEU A 49 13.45 -0.68 1.08
N TYR A 50 12.55 0.11 1.67
CA TYR A 50 11.85 -0.17 2.92
C TYR A 50 10.34 0.03 2.78
N PRO A 51 9.67 -0.63 1.82
CA PRO A 51 8.26 -0.36 1.51
C PRO A 51 7.29 -0.69 2.65
N LEU A 52 7.69 -1.54 3.59
CA LEU A 52 6.88 -1.97 4.73
C LEU A 52 7.10 -1.11 6.00
N PHE A 53 8.00 -0.12 5.95
CA PHE A 53 8.35 0.69 7.12
C PHE A 53 7.78 2.10 6.99
N SER A 54 7.01 2.55 8.00
CA SER A 54 6.43 3.90 8.03
C SER A 54 7.49 5.01 8.03
N GLU A 55 8.63 4.76 8.67
CA GLU A 55 9.78 5.66 8.76
C GLU A 55 10.94 5.16 7.87
N ALA A 56 10.63 4.88 6.60
CA ALA A 56 11.58 4.34 5.63
C ALA A 56 12.91 5.10 5.57
N THR A 57 12.86 6.44 5.63
CA THR A 57 14.06 7.29 5.59
C THR A 57 14.97 7.06 6.80
N LEU A 58 14.40 6.80 7.99
CA LEU A 58 15.19 6.44 9.16
C LEU A 58 15.82 5.05 9.01
N CYS A 59 15.09 4.08 8.44
CA CYS A 59 15.64 2.76 8.11
C CYS A 59 16.82 2.87 7.14
N LEU A 60 16.70 3.70 6.11
CA LEU A 60 17.79 3.97 5.17
C LEU A 60 19.04 4.50 5.87
N PHE A 61 18.91 5.51 6.73
CA PHE A 61 20.05 6.04 7.48
C PHE A 61 20.61 5.05 8.50
N ALA A 62 19.77 4.22 9.12
CA ALA A 62 20.20 3.20 10.06
C ALA A 62 21.03 2.10 9.38
N GLU A 63 20.59 1.59 8.24
CA GLU A 63 21.40 0.64 7.46
C GLU A 63 22.65 1.30 6.88
N ALA A 64 22.54 2.52 6.33
CA ALA A 64 23.71 3.24 5.84
C ALA A 64 24.78 3.43 6.92
N ALA A 65 24.40 3.58 8.19
CA ALA A 65 25.34 3.70 9.32
C ALA A 65 26.11 2.40 9.60
N ALA A 66 25.55 1.24 9.26
CA ALA A 66 26.19 -0.06 9.42
C ALA A 66 27.27 -0.34 8.35
N SER A 67 27.27 0.45 7.26
CA SER A 67 28.31 0.39 6.24
C SER A 67 29.51 1.27 6.57
N ARG A 68 30.68 0.89 6.04
CA ARG A 68 31.93 1.67 6.07
C ARG A 68 31.95 2.73 4.96
N PRO A 69 32.84 3.75 5.06
CA PRO A 69 33.08 4.70 3.97
C PRO A 69 33.37 4.03 2.63
N GLY A 70 32.69 4.45 1.57
CA GLY A 70 32.85 3.91 0.22
C GLY A 70 31.92 2.73 -0.12
N ALA A 71 30.99 2.38 0.78
CA ALA A 71 29.90 1.43 0.54
C ALA A 71 30.31 0.12 -0.14
N GLU A 72 31.47 -0.44 0.29
CA GLU A 72 32.07 -1.65 -0.30
C GLU A 72 32.12 -1.63 -1.85
N GLY A 73 32.41 -0.47 -2.43
CA GLY A 73 32.58 -0.30 -3.88
C GLY A 73 31.31 0.05 -4.65
N VAL A 74 30.20 0.38 -3.97
CA VAL A 74 28.98 0.92 -4.57
C VAL A 74 29.05 2.45 -4.61
N TYR A 75 28.85 3.05 -5.78
CA TYR A 75 28.83 4.50 -5.96
C TYR A 75 27.46 4.96 -6.45
N SER A 76 26.98 6.08 -5.94
CA SER A 76 25.74 6.69 -6.39
C SER A 76 25.96 8.12 -6.87
N THR A 77 25.28 8.48 -7.95
CA THR A 77 25.06 9.86 -8.37
C THR A 77 23.58 10.22 -8.35
N PHE A 78 22.73 9.37 -7.77
CA PHE A 78 21.31 9.68 -7.57
C PHE A 78 21.13 10.82 -6.57
N GLY A 79 20.26 11.77 -6.92
CA GLY A 79 20.03 12.97 -6.13
C GLY A 79 21.22 13.92 -6.10
N ALA A 80 22.37 13.54 -6.67
CA ALA A 80 23.52 14.40 -6.78
C ALA A 80 23.39 15.29 -8.01
N SER A 81 23.26 16.58 -7.78
CA SER A 81 23.29 17.60 -8.82
C SER A 81 24.41 18.60 -8.57
N LEU A 82 25.03 19.07 -9.66
CA LEU A 82 25.92 20.22 -9.67
C LEU A 82 25.18 21.34 -10.38
N PHE A 83 25.05 22.48 -9.71
CA PHE A 83 24.28 23.57 -10.26
C PHE A 83 24.96 24.19 -11.49
N ASP A 84 24.20 24.32 -12.58
CA ASP A 84 24.61 25.06 -13.78
C ASP A 84 23.42 25.84 -14.34
N GLY A 85 23.38 27.14 -14.08
CA GLY A 85 22.30 28.03 -14.54
C GLY A 85 22.14 28.11 -16.06
N ARG A 86 23.11 27.62 -16.85
CA ARG A 86 23.02 27.58 -18.33
C ARG A 86 22.27 26.36 -18.84
N ASN A 87 22.20 25.29 -18.06
CA ASN A 87 21.70 23.99 -18.50
C ASN A 87 20.73 23.42 -17.47
N VAL A 88 19.52 23.99 -17.46
CA VAL A 88 18.41 23.51 -16.63
C VAL A 88 17.72 22.36 -17.38
N GLY A 89 18.12 21.12 -17.10
CA GLY A 89 17.56 19.90 -17.70
C GLY A 89 17.05 18.91 -16.65
N PHE A 90 16.47 17.79 -17.10
CA PHE A 90 16.07 16.71 -16.21
C PHE A 90 17.29 16.11 -15.49
N PRO A 91 17.26 15.98 -14.14
CA PRO A 91 18.37 15.40 -13.41
C PRO A 91 18.44 13.89 -13.67
N VAL A 92 19.58 13.41 -14.16
CA VAL A 92 19.86 11.98 -14.35
C VAL A 92 20.85 11.49 -13.30
N GLY A 93 20.49 10.38 -12.65
CA GLY A 93 21.27 9.73 -11.60
C GLY A 93 21.62 8.29 -11.98
N ASN A 94 22.75 7.80 -11.48
CA ASN A 94 23.26 6.46 -11.76
C ASN A 94 23.67 5.78 -10.44
N LEU A 95 23.56 4.46 -10.41
CA LEU A 95 24.08 3.61 -9.34
C LEU A 95 25.07 2.64 -9.97
N THR A 96 26.32 2.69 -9.52
CA THR A 96 27.45 1.98 -10.13
C THR A 96 28.06 1.02 -9.14
N PHE A 97 28.06 -0.27 -9.49
CA PHE A 97 28.72 -1.32 -8.72
C PHE A 97 29.08 -2.49 -9.63
N SER A 98 30.10 -3.25 -9.25
CA SER A 98 30.49 -4.47 -9.95
C SER A 98 29.84 -5.67 -9.29
N HIS A 99 29.21 -6.53 -10.08
CA HIS A 99 28.69 -7.84 -9.62
C HIS A 99 29.79 -8.77 -9.07
N MET A 100 31.06 -8.44 -9.29
CA MET A 100 32.22 -9.15 -8.75
C MET A 100 32.68 -8.63 -7.37
N ILE A 101 32.22 -7.44 -6.96
CA ILE A 101 32.68 -6.72 -5.74
C ILE A 101 31.57 -6.59 -4.71
N THR A 102 30.30 -6.55 -5.13
CA THR A 102 29.17 -6.64 -4.20
C THR A 102 29.27 -7.96 -3.42
N GLY A 103 29.63 -7.88 -2.14
CA GLY A 103 29.93 -9.03 -1.28
C GLY A 103 28.73 -9.94 -1.02
N ASP A 104 28.34 -10.12 0.25
CA ASP A 104 27.15 -10.90 0.60
C ASP A 104 25.89 -10.23 0.01
N PRO A 105 25.13 -10.89 -0.89
CA PRO A 105 23.90 -10.32 -1.47
C PRO A 105 22.87 -9.90 -0.42
N SER A 106 22.88 -10.53 0.77
CA SER A 106 21.99 -10.16 1.88
C SER A 106 22.25 -8.75 2.41
N GLN A 107 23.45 -8.20 2.16
CA GLN A 107 23.85 -6.86 2.58
C GLN A 107 23.77 -5.81 1.45
N GLY A 108 23.32 -6.18 0.25
CA GLY A 108 23.28 -5.26 -0.90
C GLY A 108 22.46 -3.99 -0.62
N ARG A 109 21.33 -4.12 0.07
CA ARG A 109 20.47 -2.99 0.47
C ARG A 109 21.23 -1.95 1.29
N MET A 110 22.00 -2.41 2.28
CA MET A 110 22.82 -1.58 3.16
C MET A 110 23.86 -0.77 2.37
N GLN A 111 24.53 -1.41 1.40
CA GLN A 111 25.54 -0.75 0.56
C GLN A 111 24.92 0.30 -0.36
N ILE A 112 23.76 0.00 -0.97
CA ILE A 112 23.02 0.96 -1.79
C ILE A 112 22.61 2.18 -0.96
N ALA A 113 22.08 1.96 0.24
CA ALA A 113 21.72 3.03 1.17
C ALA A 113 22.92 3.93 1.50
N ARG A 114 24.07 3.34 1.82
CA ARG A 114 25.29 4.12 2.09
C ARG A 114 25.78 4.90 0.87
N ALA A 115 25.83 4.26 -0.30
CA ALA A 115 26.28 4.89 -1.53
C ALA A 115 25.43 6.12 -1.91
N LEU A 116 24.11 6.05 -1.70
CA LEU A 116 23.21 7.18 -1.93
C LEU A 116 23.55 8.38 -1.02
N VAL A 117 23.73 8.12 0.28
CA VAL A 117 24.06 9.15 1.27
C VAL A 117 25.41 9.80 0.96
N GLU A 118 26.41 8.99 0.59
CA GLU A 118 27.74 9.48 0.21
C GLU A 118 27.71 10.25 -1.11
N GLY A 119 26.95 9.78 -2.10
CA GLY A 119 26.77 10.45 -3.40
C GLY A 119 26.22 11.88 -3.26
N ILE A 120 25.21 12.06 -2.40
CA ILE A 120 24.67 13.38 -2.09
C ILE A 120 25.72 14.23 -1.36
N ALA A 121 26.47 13.66 -0.41
CA ALA A 121 27.53 14.40 0.27
C ALA A 121 28.67 14.83 -0.67
N PHE A 122 29.02 14.00 -1.65
CA PHE A 122 29.97 14.37 -2.71
C PHE A 122 29.46 15.52 -3.56
N SER A 123 28.16 15.55 -3.88
CA SER A 123 27.57 16.68 -4.60
C SER A 123 27.63 17.96 -3.76
N VAL A 124 27.48 17.87 -2.44
CA VAL A 124 27.63 19.03 -1.54
C VAL A 124 29.06 19.57 -1.59
N ARG A 125 30.08 18.70 -1.50
CA ARG A 125 31.48 19.10 -1.67
C ARG A 125 31.71 19.79 -3.01
N ALA A 126 31.19 19.23 -4.09
CA ALA A 126 31.34 19.78 -5.43
C ALA A 126 30.71 21.18 -5.59
N ASN A 127 29.50 21.39 -5.09
CA ASN A 127 28.86 22.71 -5.12
C ASN A 127 29.57 23.71 -4.18
N LEU A 128 30.14 23.27 -3.05
CA LEU A 128 31.01 24.11 -2.21
C LEU A 128 32.29 24.53 -2.93
N GLU A 129 32.94 23.61 -3.66
CA GLU A 129 34.13 23.92 -4.47
C GLU A 129 33.79 24.95 -5.57
N GLN A 130 32.60 24.87 -6.17
CA GLN A 130 32.11 25.88 -7.12
C GLN A 130 31.90 27.25 -6.48
N LEU A 131 31.30 27.30 -5.28
CA LEU A 131 31.14 28.55 -4.51
C LEU A 131 32.50 29.18 -4.17
N VAL A 132 33.47 28.38 -3.72
CA VAL A 132 34.85 28.85 -3.43
C VAL A 132 35.51 29.38 -4.70
N ALA A 133 35.40 28.66 -5.82
CA ALA A 133 36.03 29.04 -7.08
C ALA A 133 35.49 30.37 -7.63
N VAL A 134 34.18 30.62 -7.53
CA VAL A 134 33.56 31.87 -8.02
C VAL A 134 33.75 33.02 -7.04
N SER A 135 33.59 32.79 -5.74
CA SER A 135 33.68 33.86 -4.74
C SER A 135 35.10 34.25 -4.36
N GLY A 136 36.09 33.37 -4.58
CA GLY A 136 37.45 33.51 -4.07
C GLY A 136 37.55 33.44 -2.54
N ARG A 137 36.49 33.00 -1.84
CA ARG A 137 36.41 32.96 -0.37
C ARG A 137 36.57 31.54 0.14
N GLU A 138 37.33 31.40 1.23
CA GLU A 138 37.37 30.13 1.98
C GLU A 138 36.09 29.92 2.79
N ILE A 139 35.64 28.67 2.85
CA ILE A 139 34.43 28.26 3.60
C ILE A 139 34.84 27.18 4.61
N PRO A 140 35.34 27.52 5.81
CA PRO A 140 35.79 26.54 6.80
C PRO A 140 34.64 25.88 7.58
N LEU A 141 33.43 26.43 7.45
CA LEU A 141 32.26 26.08 8.25
C LEU A 141 31.02 25.99 7.36
N VAL A 142 30.29 24.89 7.48
CA VAL A 142 29.01 24.67 6.78
C VAL A 142 27.90 24.61 7.80
N ARG A 143 26.81 25.36 7.58
CA ARG A 143 25.59 25.26 8.39
C ARG A 143 24.58 24.40 7.63
N VAL A 144 24.16 23.28 8.22
CA VAL A 144 23.21 22.34 7.60
C VAL A 144 21.93 22.33 8.43
N SER A 145 20.81 22.69 7.81
CA SER A 145 19.49 22.72 8.43
C SER A 145 18.45 22.04 7.53
N GLY A 146 17.19 21.96 7.98
CA GLY A 146 16.12 21.29 7.22
C GLY A 146 16.01 19.80 7.52
N GLY A 147 15.22 19.08 6.72
CA GLY A 147 14.88 17.66 6.97
C GLY A 147 16.09 16.73 7.09
N MET A 148 17.03 16.77 6.14
CA MET A 148 18.20 15.89 6.16
C MET A 148 19.17 16.17 7.33
N SER A 149 19.14 17.38 7.90
CA SER A 149 19.98 17.74 9.05
C SER A 149 19.60 16.97 10.33
N ARG A 150 18.41 16.36 10.37
CA ARG A 150 17.95 15.49 11.46
C ARG A 150 18.76 14.20 11.57
N SER A 151 19.38 13.76 10.46
CA SER A 151 20.25 12.57 10.45
C SER A 151 21.66 12.94 10.92
N ARG A 152 22.06 12.45 12.10
CA ARG A 152 23.43 12.56 12.60
C ARG A 152 24.44 11.86 11.70
N LEU A 153 24.04 10.79 11.02
CA LEU A 153 24.91 10.12 10.05
C LEU A 153 25.20 11.06 8.88
N PHE A 154 24.16 11.65 8.29
CA PHE A 154 24.31 12.52 7.13
C PHE A 154 25.20 13.72 7.44
N THR A 155 24.96 14.40 8.56
CA THR A 155 25.73 15.60 8.94
C THR A 155 27.19 15.29 9.28
N ARG A 156 27.49 14.10 9.82
CA ARG A 156 28.87 13.59 9.97
C ARG A 156 29.52 13.30 8.62
N ILE A 157 28.84 12.59 7.73
CA ILE A 157 29.34 12.30 6.37
C ILE A 157 29.61 13.60 5.62
N ILE A 158 28.74 14.62 5.72
CA ILE A 158 29.00 15.94 5.12
C ILE A 158 30.28 16.56 5.71
N SER A 159 30.46 16.50 7.03
CA SER A 159 31.69 17.03 7.67
C SER A 159 32.94 16.32 7.17
N ASP A 160 32.90 14.99 7.09
CA ASP A 160 34.03 14.16 6.64
C ASP A 160 34.32 14.35 5.15
N VAL A 161 33.30 14.26 4.30
CA VAL A 161 33.42 14.41 2.85
C VAL A 161 33.91 15.80 2.49
N THR A 162 33.36 16.85 3.11
CA THR A 162 33.74 18.23 2.79
C THR A 162 35.01 18.69 3.52
N GLU A 163 35.54 17.88 4.44
CA GLU A 163 36.68 18.21 5.30
C GLU A 163 36.49 19.54 6.07
N ARG A 164 35.23 19.88 6.39
CA ARG A 164 34.84 21.13 7.06
C ARG A 164 34.08 20.86 8.33
N SER A 165 34.09 21.82 9.25
CA SER A 165 33.18 21.77 10.40
C SER A 165 31.74 21.96 9.93
N VAL A 166 30.83 21.11 10.41
CA VAL A 166 29.39 21.24 10.16
C VAL A 166 28.69 21.66 11.44
N LEU A 167 27.85 22.69 11.35
CA LEU A 167 26.96 23.12 12.43
C LEU A 167 25.51 22.75 12.08
N VAL A 168 24.84 22.11 13.03
CA VAL A 168 23.44 21.72 12.91
C VAL A 168 22.64 22.48 13.98
N PRO A 169 21.66 23.31 13.60
CA PRO A 169 20.84 24.02 14.58
C PRO A 169 19.95 23.04 15.34
N ALA A 170 19.54 23.41 16.55
CA ALA A 170 18.61 22.60 17.35
C ALA A 170 17.23 22.43 16.69
N THR A 171 16.82 23.36 15.81
CA THR A 171 15.58 23.29 15.04
C THR A 171 15.82 22.81 13.61
N GLY A 172 15.11 21.75 13.21
CA GLY A 172 15.12 21.26 11.83
C GLY A 172 14.22 22.05 10.87
N GLU A 173 13.43 23.02 11.36
CA GLU A 173 12.44 23.77 10.58
C GLU A 173 12.92 25.18 10.21
N SER A 174 14.17 25.29 9.75
CA SER A 174 14.82 26.58 9.51
C SER A 174 14.03 27.52 8.59
N THR A 175 13.34 26.99 7.57
CA THR A 175 12.54 27.79 6.64
C THR A 175 11.29 28.37 7.32
N SER A 176 10.54 27.54 8.04
CA SER A 176 9.33 27.96 8.77
C SER A 176 9.68 28.97 9.87
N VAL A 177 10.78 28.72 10.59
CA VAL A 177 11.31 29.66 11.58
C VAL A 177 11.70 30.99 10.93
N GLY A 178 12.44 30.96 9.82
CA GLY A 178 12.80 32.17 9.08
C GLY A 178 11.60 32.98 8.62
N ALA A 179 10.56 32.32 8.07
CA ALA A 179 9.33 32.97 7.67
C ALA A 179 8.58 33.61 8.86
N ALA A 180 8.51 32.92 10.00
CA ALA A 180 7.89 33.43 11.21
C ALA A 180 8.64 34.65 11.77
N LEU A 181 9.98 34.65 11.75
CA LEU A 181 10.79 35.80 12.15
C LEU A 181 10.51 37.03 11.27
N LEU A 182 10.47 36.84 9.94
CA LEU A 182 10.18 37.94 9.01
C LEU A 182 8.75 38.47 9.18
N ALA A 183 7.77 37.59 9.42
CA ALA A 183 6.43 38.02 9.78
C ALA A 183 6.43 38.82 11.09
N GLY A 184 7.23 38.42 12.08
CA GLY A 184 7.42 39.16 13.33
C GLY A 184 8.04 40.55 13.12
N VAL A 185 9.03 40.68 12.25
CA VAL A 185 9.59 41.98 11.84
C VAL A 185 8.50 42.84 11.19
N GLY A 186 7.74 42.27 10.24
CA GLY A 186 6.63 42.96 9.58
C GLY A 186 5.51 43.39 10.54
N ALA A 187 5.31 42.64 11.63
CA ALA A 187 4.37 42.95 12.71
C ALA A 187 4.93 43.91 13.78
N GLY A 188 6.20 44.34 13.65
CA GLY A 188 6.86 45.22 14.62
C GLY A 188 7.26 44.55 15.95
N LEU A 189 7.24 43.21 16.01
CA LEU A 189 7.72 42.44 17.17
C LEU A 189 9.25 42.48 17.29
N PHE A 190 9.93 42.64 16.15
CA PHE A 190 11.38 42.81 16.07
C PHE A 190 11.71 44.08 15.30
N PRO A 191 12.76 44.82 15.71
CA PRO A 191 13.13 46.07 15.07
C PRO A 191 13.67 45.87 13.64
N ASP A 192 14.31 44.74 13.37
CA ASP A 192 14.89 44.38 12.07
C ASP A 192 15.15 42.86 11.98
N PRO A 193 15.41 42.30 10.78
CA PRO A 193 15.64 40.87 10.61
C PRO A 193 16.91 40.33 11.28
N ALA A 194 17.93 41.15 11.54
CA ALA A 194 19.14 40.70 12.25
C ALA A 194 18.80 40.45 13.73
N SER A 195 18.12 41.41 14.36
CA SER A 195 17.63 41.30 15.73
C SER A 195 16.67 40.11 15.91
N ALA A 196 15.82 39.83 14.91
CA ALA A 196 14.93 38.67 14.91
C ALA A 196 15.73 37.34 14.82
N ALA A 197 16.76 37.28 13.99
CA ALA A 197 17.59 36.09 13.82
C ALA A 197 18.38 35.73 15.10
N GLU A 198 18.85 36.73 15.86
CA GLU A 198 19.57 36.53 17.12
C GLU A 198 18.76 35.76 18.18
N MET A 199 17.42 35.86 18.14
CA MET A 199 16.53 35.20 19.09
C MET A 199 16.45 33.67 18.93
N VAL A 200 16.81 33.17 17.75
CA VAL A 200 16.72 31.74 17.40
C VAL A 200 18.07 31.15 17.00
N THR A 201 19.16 31.92 17.06
CA THR A 201 20.53 31.38 17.03
C THR A 201 20.86 30.68 18.34
N ALA A 202 20.21 29.54 18.58
CA ALA A 202 20.48 28.64 19.69
C ALA A 202 21.68 27.72 19.40
N ALA A 203 22.09 26.99 20.45
CA ALA A 203 23.18 26.03 20.44
C ALA A 203 23.18 25.13 19.18
N PHE A 204 24.33 25.05 18.52
CA PHE A 204 24.56 24.17 17.38
C PHE A 204 25.25 22.89 17.84
N GLU A 205 24.81 21.73 17.33
CA GLU A 205 25.64 20.53 17.36
C GLU A 205 26.77 20.73 16.34
N LYS A 206 28.03 20.63 16.78
CA LYS A 206 29.20 20.79 15.92
C LYS A 206 29.79 19.43 15.59
N HIS A 207 29.75 19.06 14.32
CA HIS A 207 30.51 17.96 13.77
C HIS A 207 31.85 18.47 13.24
N ARG A 208 32.91 17.73 13.54
CA ARG A 208 34.25 17.95 12.99
C ARG A 208 34.63 16.73 12.16
N PRO A 209 35.47 16.90 11.12
CA PRO A 209 35.98 15.76 10.36
C PRO A 209 36.59 14.71 11.28
N GLY A 210 36.16 13.47 11.14
CA GLY A 210 36.65 12.32 11.87
C GLY A 210 37.94 11.74 11.27
N GLU A 211 38.46 10.68 11.92
CA GLU A 211 39.69 9.99 11.49
C GLU A 211 39.59 9.39 10.07
N GLU A 212 38.37 9.07 9.64
CA GLU A 212 38.08 8.45 8.34
C GLU A 212 37.89 9.47 7.22
N ALA A 213 37.86 10.78 7.52
CA ALA A 213 37.67 11.86 6.52
C ALA A 213 38.66 11.78 5.34
N PRO A 214 39.97 11.47 5.53
CA PRO A 214 40.90 11.35 4.40
C PRO A 214 40.51 10.27 3.38
N LYS A 215 39.77 9.22 3.78
CA LYS A 215 39.31 8.17 2.85
C LYS A 215 38.31 8.71 1.84
N TYR A 216 37.49 9.68 2.24
CA TYR A 216 36.54 10.34 1.35
C TYR A 216 37.20 11.18 0.27
N GLY A 217 38.44 11.66 0.45
CA GLY A 217 39.16 12.41 -0.57
C GLY A 217 39.36 11.62 -1.86
N ASN A 218 39.83 10.36 -1.75
CA ASN A 218 40.01 9.47 -2.90
C ASN A 218 38.67 9.07 -3.53
N LEU A 219 37.68 8.75 -2.70
CA LEU A 219 36.34 8.39 -3.17
C LEU A 219 35.68 9.54 -3.92
N TYR A 220 35.80 10.76 -3.40
CA TYR A 220 35.32 11.98 -4.04
C TYR A 220 36.02 12.24 -5.37
N ALA A 221 37.35 12.08 -5.44
CA ALA A 221 38.09 12.28 -6.69
C ALA A 221 37.62 11.32 -7.80
N GLY A 222 37.43 10.04 -7.46
CA GLY A 222 36.88 9.04 -8.39
C GLY A 222 35.44 9.35 -8.78
N TRP A 223 34.59 9.68 -7.79
CA TRP A 223 33.20 10.08 -8.02
C TRP A 223 33.10 11.31 -8.93
N ARG A 224 33.93 12.34 -8.69
CA ARG A 224 33.96 13.58 -9.45
C ARG A 224 34.37 13.33 -10.90
N GLN A 225 35.39 12.51 -11.11
CA GLN A 225 35.81 12.12 -12.46
C GLN A 225 34.68 11.42 -13.23
N ALA A 226 33.94 10.52 -12.58
CA ALA A 226 32.80 9.84 -13.19
C ALA A 226 31.63 10.80 -13.44
N PHE A 227 31.34 11.67 -12.47
CA PHE A 227 30.29 12.69 -12.55
C PHE A 227 30.52 13.66 -13.72
N ASP A 228 31.74 14.15 -13.91
CA ASP A 228 32.04 15.12 -14.95
C ASP A 228 31.96 14.51 -16.37
N LYS A 229 32.23 13.21 -16.51
CA LYS A 229 32.24 12.53 -17.81
C LYS A 229 30.86 12.14 -18.34
N ARG A 230 29.80 12.15 -17.51
CA ARG A 230 28.48 11.64 -17.92
C ARG A 230 27.57 12.66 -18.62
N GLY A 231 27.95 13.93 -18.66
CA GLY A 231 27.05 15.02 -19.09
C GLY A 231 26.44 14.85 -20.49
N GLU A 232 27.18 14.30 -21.46
CA GLU A 232 26.64 14.02 -22.80
C GLU A 232 25.60 12.89 -22.77
N THR A 233 25.88 11.82 -22.01
CA THR A 233 24.97 10.68 -21.87
C THR A 233 23.70 11.08 -21.13
N ASP A 234 23.82 11.82 -20.03
CA ASP A 234 22.68 12.29 -19.23
C ASP A 234 21.73 13.15 -20.09
N LYS A 235 22.25 13.98 -20.98
CA LYS A 235 21.43 14.78 -21.89
C LYS A 235 20.60 13.91 -22.84
N ILE A 236 21.22 12.91 -23.47
CA ILE A 236 20.52 11.98 -24.37
C ILE A 236 19.40 11.25 -23.62
N ILE A 237 19.69 10.77 -22.40
CA ILE A 237 18.70 10.10 -21.56
C ILE A 237 17.57 11.06 -21.15
N GLY A 238 17.90 12.30 -20.78
CA GLY A 238 16.93 13.34 -20.46
C GLY A 238 15.98 13.64 -21.62
N ASP A 239 16.49 13.70 -22.85
CA ASP A 239 15.68 13.90 -24.05
C ASP A 239 14.74 12.71 -24.31
N LEU A 240 15.22 11.47 -24.13
CA LEU A 240 14.40 10.25 -24.25
C LEU A 240 13.28 10.19 -23.19
N LEU A 241 13.61 10.48 -21.93
CA LEU A 241 12.63 10.52 -20.84
C LEU A 241 11.54 11.56 -21.10
N THR A 242 11.92 12.72 -21.65
CA THR A 242 10.98 13.77 -22.05
C THR A 242 10.00 13.24 -23.09
N ALA A 243 10.47 12.52 -24.11
CA ALA A 243 9.60 11.95 -25.13
C ALA A 243 8.59 10.93 -24.55
N SER A 244 9.04 10.03 -23.67
CA SER A 244 8.17 9.02 -23.06
C SER A 244 7.10 9.60 -22.12
N LEU A 245 7.41 10.70 -21.42
CA LEU A 245 6.44 11.36 -20.53
C LEU A 245 5.21 11.92 -21.26
N PHE A 246 5.33 12.18 -22.56
CA PHE A 246 4.25 12.73 -23.39
C PHE A 246 3.62 11.69 -24.34
N GLU A 247 3.91 10.39 -24.18
CA GLU A 247 3.21 9.34 -24.92
C GLU A 247 1.76 9.16 -24.41
N PRO A 248 0.74 9.27 -25.27
CA PRO A 248 -0.65 9.11 -24.85
C PRO A 248 -0.97 7.66 -24.46
N ARG A 249 -1.69 7.48 -23.34
CA ARG A 249 -2.21 6.17 -22.91
C ARG A 249 -3.34 5.68 -23.85
N PRO A 250 -3.50 4.37 -24.04
CA PRO A 250 -4.62 3.83 -24.81
C PRO A 250 -5.95 4.12 -24.09
N THR A 251 -6.87 4.80 -24.77
CA THR A 251 -8.24 5.06 -24.31
C THR A 251 -9.16 3.92 -24.72
N ALA A 252 -10.05 3.48 -23.81
CA ALA A 252 -10.95 2.34 -24.03
C ALA A 252 -12.40 2.73 -24.32
N GLY A 253 -12.78 3.99 -24.10
CA GLY A 253 -14.11 4.53 -24.36
C GLY A 253 -14.11 6.04 -24.59
N ARG A 254 -15.30 6.63 -24.80
CA ARG A 254 -15.46 8.08 -24.87
C ARG A 254 -15.60 8.64 -23.46
N ALA A 255 -14.71 9.57 -23.10
CA ALA A 255 -14.84 10.35 -21.87
C ALA A 255 -16.21 11.03 -21.81
N ALA A 256 -16.72 11.18 -20.58
CA ALA A 256 -17.89 12.00 -20.33
C ALA A 256 -17.64 13.45 -20.79
N ASP A 257 -18.69 14.10 -21.28
CA ASP A 257 -18.63 15.54 -21.53
C ASP A 257 -18.37 16.25 -20.18
N PRO A 258 -17.42 17.19 -20.09
CA PRO A 258 -17.14 17.91 -18.84
C PRO A 258 -18.35 18.63 -18.24
N SER A 259 -19.42 18.87 -19.01
CA SER A 259 -20.69 19.44 -18.55
C SER A 259 -21.69 18.40 -18.02
N PHE A 260 -21.43 17.10 -18.18
CA PHE A 260 -22.28 16.04 -17.67
C PHE A 260 -22.10 15.89 -16.15
N VAL A 261 -23.20 16.06 -15.41
CA VAL A 261 -23.27 15.84 -13.96
C VAL A 261 -24.17 14.63 -13.70
N PRO A 262 -23.62 13.48 -13.28
CA PRO A 262 -24.43 12.28 -13.01
C PRO A 262 -25.32 12.45 -11.78
N GLU A 263 -26.44 11.73 -11.79
CA GLU A 263 -27.35 11.57 -10.67
C GLU A 263 -27.06 10.18 -10.09
N ILE A 264 -26.60 10.14 -8.85
CA ILE A 264 -26.02 8.94 -8.22
C ILE A 264 -26.94 8.50 -7.09
N CYS A 265 -27.27 7.21 -7.04
CA CYS A 265 -27.95 6.59 -5.91
C CYS A 265 -26.99 5.61 -5.24
N ILE A 266 -26.79 5.77 -3.93
CA ILE A 266 -25.88 4.94 -3.13
C ILE A 266 -26.67 4.37 -1.97
N THR A 267 -26.88 3.07 -1.98
CA THR A 267 -27.49 2.31 -0.87
C THR A 267 -26.45 1.48 -0.12
N ALA A 268 -25.29 1.21 -0.74
CA ALA A 268 -24.14 0.59 -0.09
C ALA A 268 -23.62 1.43 1.07
N SER A 269 -23.09 0.78 2.11
CA SER A 269 -22.48 1.51 3.23
C SER A 269 -21.16 2.17 2.80
N MET A 270 -21.01 3.47 3.00
CA MET A 270 -19.81 4.23 2.61
C MET A 270 -19.29 5.04 3.79
N ASP A 271 -17.98 5.32 3.81
CA ASP A 271 -17.44 6.31 4.73
C ASP A 271 -17.66 7.72 4.20
N ALA A 272 -17.53 8.72 5.08
CA ALA A 272 -17.78 10.12 4.72
C ALA A 272 -16.87 10.59 3.58
N ALA A 273 -15.60 10.14 3.54
CA ALA A 273 -14.67 10.53 2.50
C ALA A 273 -15.10 10.03 1.11
N ALA A 274 -15.60 8.80 0.99
CA ALA A 274 -16.11 8.29 -0.28
C ALA A 274 -17.39 9.01 -0.73
N VAL A 275 -18.30 9.35 0.21
CA VAL A 275 -19.50 10.14 -0.12
C VAL A 275 -19.10 11.53 -0.62
N ASP A 276 -18.20 12.23 0.07
CA ASP A 276 -17.68 13.53 -0.34
C ASP A 276 -17.05 13.47 -1.75
N GLU A 277 -16.35 12.37 -2.08
CA GLU A 277 -15.79 12.16 -3.42
C GLU A 277 -16.88 11.92 -4.48
N PHE A 278 -17.95 11.18 -4.17
CA PHE A 278 -19.09 11.03 -5.08
C PHE A 278 -19.86 12.35 -5.28
N GLU A 279 -19.98 13.19 -4.25
CA GLU A 279 -20.60 14.53 -4.35
C GLU A 279 -19.79 15.48 -5.24
N LYS A 280 -18.47 15.30 -5.32
CA LYS A 280 -17.61 16.00 -6.30
C LYS A 280 -17.83 15.50 -7.73
N ILE A 281 -18.31 14.27 -7.89
CA ILE A 281 -18.60 13.67 -9.20
C ILE A 281 -19.99 14.10 -9.69
N GLY A 282 -21.00 14.10 -8.82
CA GLY A 282 -22.37 14.46 -9.20
C GLY A 282 -23.34 14.60 -8.03
N SER A 283 -24.63 14.65 -8.34
CA SER A 283 -25.71 14.77 -7.36
C SER A 283 -25.97 13.43 -6.69
N VAL A 284 -25.78 13.33 -5.38
CA VAL A 284 -25.83 12.06 -4.63
C VAL A 284 -27.11 11.95 -3.79
N MET A 285 -27.83 10.84 -3.97
CA MET A 285 -28.78 10.31 -2.98
C MET A 285 -28.09 9.19 -2.21
N TYR A 286 -27.69 9.47 -0.97
CA TYR A 286 -27.09 8.48 -0.07
C TYR A 286 -28.12 7.96 0.93
N ALA A 287 -28.30 6.65 1.00
CA ALA A 287 -29.23 5.98 1.89
C ALA A 287 -28.64 4.63 2.35
N ASP A 288 -27.68 4.68 3.28
CA ASP A 288 -27.02 3.47 3.81
C ASP A 288 -28.05 2.45 4.31
N TRP A 289 -28.05 1.26 3.73
CA TRP A 289 -28.92 0.17 4.14
C TRP A 289 -28.73 -0.24 5.61
N ARG A 290 -27.52 -0.07 6.17
CA ARG A 290 -27.22 -0.39 7.58
C ARG A 290 -27.88 0.58 8.55
N GLU A 291 -28.00 1.85 8.15
CA GLU A 291 -28.66 2.89 8.95
C GLU A 291 -30.18 2.86 8.75
N THR A 292 -30.61 2.79 7.49
CA THR A 292 -32.03 2.80 7.11
C THR A 292 -32.74 1.48 7.39
N LYS A 293 -31.98 0.37 7.51
CA LYS A 293 -32.47 -1.00 7.63
C LYS A 293 -33.40 -1.40 6.48
N LYS A 294 -33.19 -0.81 5.30
CA LYS A 294 -33.99 -1.05 4.11
C LYS A 294 -33.12 -1.72 3.03
N LEU A 295 -33.59 -2.85 2.54
CA LEU A 295 -33.04 -3.58 1.41
C LEU A 295 -34.10 -3.66 0.33
N TYR A 296 -33.68 -3.52 -0.93
CA TYR A 296 -34.55 -3.67 -2.09
C TYR A 296 -34.33 -5.04 -2.73
N ASP A 297 -35.40 -5.81 -2.86
CA ASP A 297 -35.41 -7.09 -3.56
C ASP A 297 -35.91 -6.91 -4.99
N GLY A 298 -35.25 -6.04 -5.77
CA GLY A 298 -35.54 -5.81 -7.19
C GLY A 298 -36.93 -5.24 -7.52
N GLY A 299 -37.35 -5.44 -8.76
CA GLY A 299 -38.65 -5.05 -9.30
C GLY A 299 -38.94 -3.54 -9.30
N ALA A 300 -40.24 -3.22 -9.28
CA ALA A 300 -40.74 -1.85 -9.39
C ALA A 300 -40.27 -0.91 -8.26
N ASP A 301 -40.09 -1.43 -7.04
CA ASP A 301 -39.66 -0.63 -5.88
C ASP A 301 -38.24 -0.08 -6.05
N LEU A 302 -37.32 -0.94 -6.52
CA LEU A 302 -35.96 -0.51 -6.83
C LEU A 302 -35.95 0.39 -8.08
N ALA A 303 -36.70 0.03 -9.12
CA ALA A 303 -36.81 0.86 -10.32
C ALA A 303 -37.31 2.28 -10.00
N GLN A 304 -38.24 2.43 -9.05
CA GLN A 304 -38.76 3.72 -8.62
C GLN A 304 -37.68 4.62 -8.00
N ILE A 305 -36.81 4.08 -7.14
CA ILE A 305 -35.73 4.88 -6.54
C ILE A 305 -34.63 5.22 -7.53
N LEU A 306 -34.43 4.37 -8.54
CA LEU A 306 -33.47 4.55 -9.62
C LEU A 306 -34.00 5.42 -10.77
N SER A 307 -35.27 5.84 -10.72
CA SER A 307 -35.85 6.74 -11.71
C SER A 307 -35.06 8.06 -11.77
N GLY A 308 -34.55 8.42 -12.95
CA GLY A 308 -33.70 9.61 -13.14
C GLY A 308 -32.28 9.48 -12.59
N LYS A 309 -31.85 8.28 -12.16
CA LYS A 309 -30.48 8.03 -11.67
C LYS A 309 -29.62 7.41 -12.77
N HIS A 310 -28.41 7.92 -12.91
CA HIS A 310 -27.42 7.47 -13.89
C HIS A 310 -26.49 6.40 -13.32
N ILE A 311 -26.14 6.49 -12.03
CA ILE A 311 -25.21 5.56 -11.38
C ILE A 311 -25.89 4.98 -10.15
N PHE A 312 -25.83 3.66 -9.99
CA PHE A 312 -26.30 2.98 -8.79
C PHE A 312 -25.14 2.25 -8.10
N VAL A 313 -24.95 2.49 -6.81
CA VAL A 313 -23.94 1.84 -5.98
C VAL A 313 -24.62 1.07 -4.86
N THR A 314 -24.54 -0.25 -4.88
CA THR A 314 -25.26 -1.14 -3.96
C THR A 314 -24.35 -2.20 -3.35
N GLU A 315 -24.64 -2.65 -2.14
CA GLU A 315 -23.94 -3.76 -1.48
C GLU A 315 -24.80 -5.03 -1.41
N MET A 316 -26.10 -4.87 -1.18
CA MET A 316 -27.01 -5.96 -0.83
C MET A 316 -28.25 -6.05 -1.72
N ASP A 317 -28.66 -4.94 -2.36
CA ASP A 317 -29.91 -4.91 -3.12
C ASP A 317 -29.85 -5.82 -4.34
N VAL A 318 -30.97 -6.47 -4.65
CA VAL A 318 -31.11 -7.31 -5.83
C VAL A 318 -31.47 -6.42 -7.01
N VAL A 319 -30.60 -6.39 -8.03
CA VAL A 319 -30.78 -5.66 -9.28
C VAL A 319 -31.14 -6.65 -10.37
N ASP A 320 -32.43 -6.98 -10.44
CA ASP A 320 -32.98 -7.94 -11.39
C ASP A 320 -33.28 -7.32 -12.76
N PHE A 321 -33.66 -8.17 -13.72
CA PHE A 321 -34.03 -7.75 -15.07
C PHE A 321 -35.14 -6.69 -15.08
N GLU A 322 -36.19 -6.85 -14.26
CA GLU A 322 -37.29 -5.88 -14.17
C GLU A 322 -36.79 -4.49 -13.76
N THR A 323 -35.95 -4.43 -12.71
CA THR A 323 -35.29 -3.18 -12.29
C THR A 323 -34.50 -2.56 -13.44
N ILE A 324 -33.64 -3.36 -14.10
CA ILE A 324 -32.78 -2.89 -15.18
C ILE A 324 -33.60 -2.39 -16.36
N ARG A 325 -34.69 -3.07 -16.73
CA ARG A 325 -35.59 -2.66 -17.81
C ARG A 325 -36.24 -1.31 -17.51
N ASP A 326 -36.72 -1.12 -16.28
CA ASP A 326 -37.57 0.02 -15.92
C ASP A 326 -36.77 1.26 -15.47
N ALA A 327 -35.55 1.08 -14.95
CA ALA A 327 -34.60 2.17 -14.66
C ALA A 327 -33.94 2.71 -15.95
N ARG A 328 -34.71 3.45 -16.76
CA ARG A 328 -34.31 3.88 -18.12
C ARG A 328 -33.07 4.77 -18.20
N ASP A 329 -32.83 5.56 -17.15
CA ASP A 329 -31.70 6.49 -17.07
C ASP A 329 -30.42 5.86 -16.51
N LEU A 330 -30.50 4.64 -15.98
CA LEU A 330 -29.34 3.95 -15.42
C LEU A 330 -28.29 3.71 -16.51
N ARG A 331 -27.03 4.03 -16.18
CA ARG A 331 -25.86 3.93 -17.06
C ARG A 331 -24.76 3.08 -16.46
N ALA A 332 -24.59 3.05 -15.15
CA ALA A 332 -23.58 2.20 -14.51
C ALA A 332 -24.09 1.63 -13.18
N ILE A 333 -23.66 0.41 -12.87
CA ILE A 333 -23.91 -0.25 -11.59
C ILE A 333 -22.56 -0.58 -10.95
N VAL A 334 -22.38 -0.17 -9.70
CA VAL A 334 -21.27 -0.63 -8.86
C VAL A 334 -21.84 -1.51 -7.75
N THR A 335 -21.39 -2.76 -7.71
CA THR A 335 -21.69 -3.67 -6.61
C THR A 335 -20.51 -3.72 -5.62
N CYS A 336 -20.78 -3.33 -4.39
CA CYS A 336 -19.87 -3.38 -3.27
C CYS A 336 -19.68 -4.82 -2.76
N ARG A 337 -19.37 -5.75 -3.65
CA ARG A 337 -19.13 -7.18 -3.37
C ARG A 337 -17.94 -7.68 -4.19
N GLY A 338 -17.37 -8.81 -3.77
CA GLY A 338 -16.35 -9.50 -4.55
C GLY A 338 -16.90 -10.12 -5.83
N ASN A 339 -18.13 -10.64 -5.82
CA ASN A 339 -18.85 -11.14 -6.99
C ASN A 339 -20.23 -10.47 -7.05
N ALA A 340 -20.71 -10.19 -8.27
CA ALA A 340 -22.00 -9.53 -8.51
C ALA A 340 -23.21 -10.47 -8.45
N VAL A 341 -23.30 -11.32 -7.42
CA VAL A 341 -24.42 -12.29 -7.28
C VAL A 341 -25.79 -11.62 -7.17
N ASN A 342 -25.80 -10.35 -6.74
CA ASN A 342 -26.98 -9.54 -6.56
C ASN A 342 -27.37 -8.72 -7.81
N VAL A 343 -26.68 -8.88 -8.94
CA VAL A 343 -26.96 -8.13 -10.18
C VAL A 343 -27.14 -9.09 -11.34
N ASP A 344 -28.22 -8.92 -12.12
CA ASP A 344 -28.40 -9.65 -13.37
C ASP A 344 -27.42 -9.11 -14.44
N LEU A 345 -26.26 -9.74 -14.52
CA LEU A 345 -25.19 -9.36 -15.44
C LEU A 345 -25.62 -9.52 -16.91
N HIS A 346 -26.44 -10.53 -17.22
CA HIS A 346 -26.92 -10.74 -18.58
C HIS A 346 -27.86 -9.63 -19.03
N ALA A 347 -28.78 -9.20 -18.16
CA ALA A 347 -29.62 -8.04 -18.41
C ALA A 347 -28.78 -6.77 -18.53
N ALA A 348 -27.86 -6.51 -17.59
CA ALA A 348 -27.01 -5.33 -17.62
C ALA A 348 -26.20 -5.24 -18.93
N THR A 349 -25.59 -6.35 -19.38
CA THR A 349 -24.89 -6.42 -20.66
C THR A 349 -25.81 -6.14 -21.85
N ALA A 350 -27.00 -6.74 -21.89
CA ALA A 350 -27.95 -6.54 -22.99
C ALA A 350 -28.44 -5.08 -23.12
N TYR A 351 -28.55 -4.37 -22.00
CA TYR A 351 -28.88 -2.94 -21.95
C TYR A 351 -27.65 -2.02 -22.03
N GLY A 352 -26.44 -2.56 -22.23
CA GLY A 352 -25.21 -1.77 -22.36
C GLY A 352 -24.80 -1.02 -21.09
N ILE A 353 -25.09 -1.59 -19.91
CA ILE A 353 -24.76 -1.02 -18.59
C ILE A 353 -23.50 -1.71 -18.05
N PRO A 354 -22.37 -0.99 -17.92
CA PRO A 354 -21.23 -1.44 -17.14
C PRO A 354 -21.62 -1.86 -15.72
N VAL A 355 -21.22 -3.07 -15.34
CA VAL A 355 -21.30 -3.58 -13.97
C VAL A 355 -19.88 -3.72 -13.45
N ILE A 356 -19.62 -3.06 -12.33
CA ILE A 356 -18.30 -3.01 -11.70
C ILE A 356 -18.41 -3.57 -10.29
N ASN A 357 -17.49 -4.45 -9.89
CA ASN A 357 -17.44 -4.99 -8.53
C ASN A 357 -16.32 -4.34 -7.70
N THR A 358 -16.22 -4.71 -6.43
CA THR A 358 -15.18 -4.21 -5.49
C THR A 358 -14.42 -5.39 -4.88
N PRO A 359 -13.62 -6.12 -5.69
CA PRO A 359 -12.89 -7.29 -5.22
C PRO A 359 -11.87 -6.89 -4.15
N GLY A 360 -11.65 -7.77 -3.17
CA GLY A 360 -10.68 -7.54 -2.12
C GLY A 360 -11.05 -6.47 -1.08
N ARG A 361 -12.23 -5.83 -1.14
CA ARG A 361 -12.66 -4.81 -0.16
C ARG A 361 -12.58 -5.26 1.31
N ASN A 362 -12.72 -6.56 1.55
CA ASN A 362 -12.69 -7.20 2.86
C ASN A 362 -11.43 -8.05 3.08
N ALA A 363 -10.43 -7.97 2.20
CA ALA A 363 -9.27 -8.84 2.25
C ALA A 363 -8.50 -8.73 3.57
N ASP A 364 -8.27 -7.51 4.06
CA ASP A 364 -7.62 -7.28 5.35
C ASP A 364 -8.44 -7.80 6.53
N ALA A 365 -9.75 -7.57 6.54
CA ALA A 365 -10.65 -8.05 7.60
C ALA A 365 -10.65 -9.57 7.71
N VAL A 366 -10.78 -10.27 6.58
CA VAL A 366 -10.77 -11.74 6.55
C VAL A 366 -9.39 -12.28 6.90
N ALA A 367 -8.32 -11.61 6.45
CA ALA A 367 -6.95 -12.01 6.78
C ALA A 367 -6.64 -11.86 8.27
N ASP A 368 -7.07 -10.77 8.90
CA ASP A 368 -6.97 -10.55 10.34
C ASP A 368 -7.70 -11.66 11.11
N LEU A 369 -8.92 -12.01 10.69
CA LEU A 369 -9.69 -13.08 11.31
C LEU A 369 -9.01 -14.45 11.16
N ALA A 370 -8.52 -14.78 9.96
CA ALA A 370 -7.85 -16.05 9.70
C ALA A 370 -6.57 -16.20 10.53
N VAL A 371 -5.72 -15.16 10.60
CA VAL A 371 -4.52 -15.16 11.45
C VAL A 371 -4.90 -15.20 12.93
N GLY A 372 -5.94 -14.47 13.34
CA GLY A 372 -6.51 -14.53 14.68
C GLY A 372 -6.92 -15.95 15.07
N PHE A 373 -7.62 -16.66 14.18
CA PHE A 373 -7.98 -18.06 14.36
C PHE A 373 -6.77 -18.97 14.46
N MET A 374 -5.75 -18.79 13.61
CA MET A 374 -4.51 -19.56 13.71
C MET A 374 -3.87 -19.42 15.09
N VAL A 375 -3.78 -18.18 15.62
CA VAL A 375 -3.25 -17.93 16.97
C VAL A 375 -4.14 -18.55 18.05
N MET A 376 -5.47 -18.42 17.93
CA MET A 376 -6.41 -18.97 18.91
C MET A 376 -6.33 -20.50 18.97
N LEU A 377 -6.27 -21.16 17.82
CA LEU A 377 -6.12 -22.61 17.70
C LEU A 377 -4.77 -23.07 18.24
N ALA A 378 -3.68 -22.43 17.81
CA ALA A 378 -2.32 -22.75 18.28
C ALA A 378 -2.21 -22.65 19.81
N ARG A 379 -3.00 -21.80 20.46
CA ARG A 379 -2.97 -21.57 21.91
C ARG A 379 -4.09 -22.25 22.69
N ASN A 380 -4.80 -23.22 22.09
CA ASN A 380 -5.91 -23.96 22.71
C ASN A 380 -6.97 -23.02 23.33
N MET A 381 -7.27 -21.91 22.67
CA MET A 381 -8.23 -20.92 23.16
C MET A 381 -9.67 -21.44 23.34
N PRO A 382 -10.23 -22.30 22.47
CA PRO A 382 -11.60 -22.81 22.64
C PRO A 382 -11.84 -23.40 24.03
N GLY A 383 -10.98 -24.33 24.48
CA GLY A 383 -11.09 -24.95 25.79
C GLY A 383 -10.61 -24.06 26.94
N SER A 384 -9.53 -23.30 26.76
CA SER A 384 -8.94 -22.51 27.85
C SER A 384 -9.77 -21.29 28.25
N LEU A 385 -10.50 -20.68 27.32
CA LEU A 385 -11.42 -19.58 27.61
C LEU A 385 -12.62 -20.07 28.44
N ASP A 386 -13.14 -21.25 28.13
CA ASP A 386 -14.26 -21.87 28.86
C ASP A 386 -13.85 -22.26 30.29
N PHE A 387 -12.63 -22.78 30.46
CA PHE A 387 -12.10 -23.24 31.75
C PHE A 387 -12.26 -22.20 32.87
N LEU A 388 -11.87 -20.94 32.63
CA LEU A 388 -11.97 -19.89 33.64
C LEU A 388 -13.40 -19.39 33.86
N LYS A 389 -14.21 -19.32 32.79
CA LYS A 389 -15.59 -18.78 32.87
C LYS A 389 -16.58 -19.76 33.48
N HIS A 390 -16.46 -21.05 33.14
CA HIS A 390 -17.44 -22.08 33.45
C HIS A 390 -16.89 -23.24 34.29
N GLY A 391 -15.57 -23.32 34.50
CA GLY A 391 -14.91 -24.39 35.26
C GLY A 391 -15.12 -24.36 36.78
N LYS A 392 -15.92 -23.43 37.31
CA LYS A 392 -16.26 -23.29 38.75
C LYS A 392 -15.02 -23.27 39.66
N ILE A 393 -14.03 -22.45 39.30
CA ILE A 393 -12.75 -22.35 40.00
C ILE A 393 -12.88 -21.43 41.21
N MET A 394 -12.36 -21.87 42.36
CA MET A 394 -12.30 -21.03 43.56
C MET A 394 -11.07 -20.12 43.55
N GLN A 395 -11.20 -18.93 44.15
CA GLN A 395 -10.08 -18.00 44.31
C GLN A 395 -8.92 -18.69 45.05
N GLY A 396 -7.72 -18.65 44.47
CA GLY A 396 -6.50 -19.22 45.06
C GLY A 396 -6.28 -20.72 44.80
N ASP A 397 -7.15 -21.37 44.01
CA ASP A 397 -6.97 -22.78 43.63
C ASP A 397 -5.85 -22.94 42.59
N MET A 398 -4.61 -23.03 43.08
CA MET A 398 -3.43 -23.22 42.23
C MET A 398 -3.34 -24.63 41.63
N ALA A 399 -4.07 -25.62 42.17
CA ALA A 399 -4.15 -26.94 41.57
C ALA A 399 -4.91 -26.88 40.24
N LYS A 400 -6.04 -26.15 40.21
CA LYS A 400 -6.78 -25.86 38.97
C LYS A 400 -5.94 -25.10 37.94
N MET A 401 -5.12 -24.14 38.39
CA MET A 401 -4.19 -23.46 37.48
C MET A 401 -3.10 -24.39 36.93
N GLY A 402 -2.61 -25.34 37.74
CA GLY A 402 -1.70 -26.39 37.29
C GLY A 402 -2.33 -27.32 36.25
N GLU A 403 -3.59 -27.74 36.47
CA GLU A 403 -4.37 -28.52 35.50
C GLU A 403 -4.49 -27.78 34.16
N ALA A 404 -4.82 -26.48 34.18
CA ALA A 404 -4.91 -25.66 32.97
C ALA A 404 -3.58 -25.50 32.26
N TYR A 405 -2.50 -25.25 33.00
CA TYR A 405 -1.16 -25.10 32.44
C TYR A 405 -0.71 -26.34 31.67
N LEU A 406 -1.02 -27.53 32.19
CA LEU A 406 -0.69 -28.80 31.56
C LEU A 406 -1.68 -29.18 30.45
N GLY A 407 -2.98 -28.93 30.65
CA GLY A 407 -4.04 -29.33 29.72
C GLY A 407 -4.15 -28.46 28.47
N TYR A 408 -3.66 -27.21 28.51
CA TYR A 408 -3.77 -26.26 27.40
C TYR A 408 -2.41 -25.83 26.83
N GLN A 409 -1.39 -26.70 26.91
CA GLN A 409 -0.10 -26.44 26.27
C GLN A 409 -0.26 -26.26 24.76
N GLY A 410 0.03 -25.05 24.27
CA GLY A 410 -0.09 -24.69 22.86
C GLY A 410 1.22 -24.73 22.08
N GLU A 411 1.12 -24.31 20.82
CA GLU A 411 2.22 -24.18 19.87
C GLU A 411 2.42 -22.71 19.44
N GLU A 412 3.58 -22.42 18.89
CA GLU A 412 3.91 -21.13 18.27
C GLU A 412 3.68 -21.18 16.76
N LEU A 413 3.42 -20.03 16.13
CA LEU A 413 3.45 -19.89 14.66
C LEU A 413 4.88 -19.75 14.10
N TRP A 414 5.85 -19.40 14.95
CA TRP A 414 7.24 -19.22 14.55
C TRP A 414 7.81 -20.51 13.93
N ARG A 415 8.33 -20.41 12.70
CA ARG A 415 8.87 -21.52 11.91
C ARG A 415 7.89 -22.66 11.61
N LYS A 416 6.59 -22.45 11.81
CA LYS A 416 5.57 -23.39 11.34
C LYS A 416 5.32 -23.18 9.85
N THR A 417 4.91 -24.26 9.19
CA THR A 417 4.50 -24.20 7.79
C THR A 417 3.00 -23.92 7.71
N VAL A 418 2.61 -22.82 7.07
CA VAL A 418 1.21 -22.47 6.83
C VAL A 418 0.89 -22.67 5.34
N GLY A 419 -0.04 -23.57 5.06
CA GLY A 419 -0.56 -23.85 3.73
C GLY A 419 -1.77 -23.01 3.40
N LEU A 420 -1.67 -22.19 2.35
CA LEU A 420 -2.78 -21.40 1.83
C LEU A 420 -3.34 -22.05 0.57
N VAL A 421 -4.61 -22.43 0.61
CA VAL A 421 -5.35 -22.88 -0.59
C VAL A 421 -6.00 -21.65 -1.22
N GLY A 422 -5.38 -21.13 -2.28
CA GLY A 422 -5.69 -19.85 -2.89
C GLY A 422 -4.75 -18.73 -2.45
N MET A 423 -4.18 -18.01 -3.43
CA MET A 423 -3.27 -16.87 -3.24
C MET A 423 -3.87 -15.60 -3.89
N GLY A 424 -5.19 -15.45 -3.78
CA GLY A 424 -5.91 -14.23 -4.18
C GLY A 424 -5.77 -13.09 -3.16
N SER A 425 -6.65 -12.09 -3.22
CA SER A 425 -6.58 -10.89 -2.35
C SER A 425 -6.48 -11.23 -0.86
N VAL A 426 -7.27 -12.18 -0.36
CA VAL A 426 -7.23 -12.61 1.06
C VAL A 426 -5.95 -13.39 1.35
N GLY A 427 -5.63 -14.41 0.55
CA GLY A 427 -4.46 -15.27 0.76
C GLY A 427 -3.15 -14.48 0.80
N ALA A 428 -2.99 -13.49 -0.09
CA ALA A 428 -1.85 -12.60 -0.10
C ALA A 428 -1.73 -11.79 1.20
N ARG A 429 -2.85 -11.26 1.72
CA ARG A 429 -2.87 -10.50 2.99
C ARG A 429 -2.61 -11.37 4.20
N VAL A 430 -3.01 -12.64 4.18
CA VAL A 430 -2.65 -13.63 5.19
C VAL A 430 -1.15 -13.93 5.14
N ALA A 431 -0.58 -14.16 3.96
CA ALA A 431 0.85 -14.39 3.79
C ALA A 431 1.71 -13.22 4.29
N GLU A 432 1.34 -11.99 3.94
CA GLU A 432 1.99 -10.76 4.40
C GLU A 432 2.07 -10.67 5.93
N ARG A 433 0.95 -10.97 6.62
CA ARG A 433 0.88 -10.95 8.09
C ARG A 433 1.71 -12.05 8.73
N LEU A 434 1.68 -13.26 8.14
CA LEU A 434 2.42 -14.42 8.62
C LEU A 434 3.94 -14.24 8.53
N ALA A 435 4.44 -13.41 7.61
CA ALA A 435 5.84 -13.03 7.57
C ALA A 435 6.32 -12.40 8.89
N GLY A 436 5.47 -11.59 9.54
CA GLY A 436 5.76 -11.01 10.85
C GLY A 436 5.83 -12.02 12.00
N PHE A 437 5.18 -13.18 11.85
CA PHE A 437 5.27 -14.31 12.78
C PHE A 437 6.47 -15.22 12.48
N GLY A 438 7.22 -14.97 11.40
CA GLY A 438 8.29 -15.85 10.93
C GLY A 438 7.83 -17.27 10.59
N ALA A 439 6.59 -17.40 10.13
CA ALA A 439 6.06 -18.65 9.60
C ALA A 439 6.52 -18.83 8.15
N GLU A 440 6.65 -20.09 7.73
CA GLU A 440 6.94 -20.46 6.35
C GLU A 440 5.62 -20.61 5.59
N VAL A 441 5.34 -19.72 4.63
CA VAL A 441 4.10 -19.78 3.86
C VAL A 441 4.30 -20.59 2.58
N ILE A 442 3.50 -21.63 2.41
CA ILE A 442 3.37 -22.38 1.15
C ILE A 442 1.97 -22.21 0.62
N PHE A 443 1.80 -22.27 -0.70
CA PHE A 443 0.47 -22.12 -1.29
C PHE A 443 0.23 -22.98 -2.51
N PHE A 444 -1.04 -23.30 -2.72
CA PHE A 444 -1.55 -23.92 -3.94
C PHE A 444 -2.56 -22.97 -4.58
N ASP A 445 -2.30 -22.57 -5.82
CA ASP A 445 -3.21 -21.79 -6.64
C ASP A 445 -2.94 -22.10 -8.13
N PRO A 446 -3.95 -22.50 -8.92
CA PRO A 446 -3.76 -22.87 -10.32
C PRO A 446 -3.43 -21.67 -11.22
N VAL A 447 -3.81 -20.45 -10.83
CA VAL A 447 -3.69 -19.23 -11.65
C VAL A 447 -2.45 -18.41 -11.26
N VAL A 448 -2.18 -18.25 -9.97
CA VAL A 448 -1.08 -17.40 -9.48
C VAL A 448 0.27 -18.06 -9.77
N SER A 449 1.18 -17.37 -10.47
CA SER A 449 2.52 -17.90 -10.78
C SER A 449 3.39 -18.03 -9.53
N ALA A 450 4.50 -18.80 -9.61
CA ALA A 450 5.43 -18.93 -8.50
C ALA A 450 6.08 -17.58 -8.14
N GLU A 451 6.41 -16.77 -9.15
CA GLU A 451 6.99 -15.44 -9.02
C GLU A 451 6.01 -14.46 -8.37
N ALA A 452 4.75 -14.46 -8.82
CA ALA A 452 3.70 -13.61 -8.24
C ALA A 452 3.43 -13.95 -6.78
N GLY A 453 3.41 -15.25 -6.43
CA GLY A 453 3.27 -15.69 -5.04
C GLY A 453 4.50 -15.38 -4.18
N ALA A 454 5.71 -15.49 -4.74
CA ALA A 454 6.95 -15.14 -4.05
C ALA A 454 6.99 -13.64 -3.68
N LEU A 455 6.46 -12.76 -4.53
CA LEU A 455 6.29 -11.33 -4.20
C LEU A 455 5.36 -11.10 -2.99
N GLN A 456 4.44 -12.03 -2.72
CA GLN A 456 3.54 -12.01 -1.56
C GLN A 456 4.10 -12.80 -0.36
N GLY A 457 5.35 -13.28 -0.42
CA GLY A 457 6.00 -14.02 0.66
C GLY A 457 5.63 -15.51 0.73
N GLY A 458 4.98 -16.07 -0.29
CA GLY A 458 4.60 -17.49 -0.34
C GLY A 458 5.39 -18.31 -1.34
N ARG A 459 5.69 -19.57 -1.02
CA ARG A 459 6.29 -20.55 -1.94
C ARG A 459 5.20 -21.42 -2.59
N LYS A 460 5.11 -21.38 -3.92
CA LYS A 460 4.16 -22.21 -4.67
C LYS A 460 4.52 -23.69 -4.56
N VAL A 461 3.52 -24.54 -4.30
CA VAL A 461 3.65 -26.01 -4.21
C VAL A 461 2.45 -26.71 -4.87
N SER A 462 2.49 -28.04 -5.02
CA SER A 462 1.29 -28.81 -5.39
C SER A 462 0.32 -28.90 -4.20
N PHE A 463 -0.93 -29.25 -4.48
CA PHE A 463 -1.94 -29.45 -3.44
C PHE A 463 -1.52 -30.56 -2.46
N GLU A 464 -0.98 -31.67 -2.98
CA GLU A 464 -0.49 -32.79 -2.15
C GLU A 464 0.67 -32.38 -1.25
N THR A 465 1.64 -31.63 -1.78
CA THR A 465 2.75 -31.11 -0.98
C THR A 465 2.24 -30.16 0.11
N LEU A 466 1.24 -29.32 -0.19
CA LEU A 466 0.62 -28.45 0.80
C LEU A 466 0.02 -29.26 1.95
N LEU A 467 -0.80 -30.28 1.65
CA LEU A 467 -1.42 -31.13 2.68
C LEU A 467 -0.38 -31.79 3.60
N VAL A 468 0.72 -32.30 3.03
CA VAL A 468 1.75 -33.06 3.75
C VAL A 468 2.70 -32.16 4.55
N GLU A 469 3.02 -30.96 4.04
CA GLU A 469 4.01 -30.06 4.67
C GLU A 469 3.41 -29.10 5.70
N SER A 470 2.10 -28.84 5.66
CA SER A 470 1.45 -27.81 6.49
C SER A 470 1.16 -28.24 7.93
N ASP A 471 1.51 -27.37 8.88
CA ASP A 471 1.06 -27.43 10.28
C ASP A 471 -0.28 -26.69 10.46
N PHE A 472 -0.55 -25.71 9.59
CA PHE A 472 -1.83 -25.01 9.46
C PHE A 472 -2.29 -25.02 8.01
N ILE A 473 -3.56 -25.25 7.75
CA ILE A 473 -4.16 -25.14 6.41
C ILE A 473 -5.31 -24.14 6.48
N SER A 474 -5.25 -23.12 5.62
CA SER A 474 -6.28 -22.07 5.53
C SER A 474 -6.83 -21.96 4.11
N LEU A 475 -8.16 -21.95 4.00
CA LEU A 475 -8.87 -21.87 2.72
C LEU A 475 -9.18 -20.42 2.33
N HIS A 476 -8.79 -20.06 1.10
CA HIS A 476 -9.00 -18.75 0.48
C HIS A 476 -9.42 -18.86 -0.99
N ALA A 477 -9.78 -20.06 -1.46
CA ALA A 477 -10.24 -20.31 -2.82
C ALA A 477 -11.74 -19.94 -3.00
N PRO A 478 -12.16 -19.53 -4.21
CA PRO A 478 -13.57 -19.26 -4.50
C PRO A 478 -14.39 -20.56 -4.51
N ALA A 479 -15.71 -20.49 -4.28
CA ALA A 479 -16.61 -21.62 -4.48
C ALA A 479 -16.96 -21.77 -5.96
N ILE A 480 -16.24 -22.65 -6.65
CA ILE A 480 -16.49 -23.08 -8.02
C ILE A 480 -16.49 -24.62 -8.09
N GLU A 481 -16.96 -25.17 -9.19
CA GLU A 481 -17.03 -26.63 -9.38
C GLU A 481 -15.66 -27.32 -9.14
N ALA A 482 -14.57 -26.71 -9.62
CA ALA A 482 -13.22 -27.24 -9.46
C ALA A 482 -12.71 -27.28 -8.00
N THR A 483 -13.37 -26.57 -7.08
CA THR A 483 -13.00 -26.48 -5.65
C THR A 483 -14.01 -27.14 -4.74
N ARG A 484 -15.13 -27.63 -5.29
CA ARG A 484 -16.22 -28.23 -4.53
C ARG A 484 -15.71 -29.50 -3.84
N GLU A 485 -15.88 -29.57 -2.52
CA GLU A 485 -15.46 -30.70 -1.68
C GLU A 485 -13.99 -31.11 -1.92
N MET A 486 -13.12 -30.14 -2.27
CA MET A 486 -11.70 -30.41 -2.48
C MET A 486 -11.01 -30.86 -1.19
N MET A 487 -11.50 -30.41 -0.04
CA MET A 487 -11.12 -30.92 1.28
C MET A 487 -12.05 -32.08 1.66
N ASN A 488 -11.85 -33.22 1.00
CA ASN A 488 -12.56 -34.47 1.25
C ASN A 488 -11.76 -35.41 2.18
N ARG A 489 -12.29 -36.62 2.42
CA ARG A 489 -11.64 -37.64 3.25
C ARG A 489 -10.19 -37.94 2.86
N ASP A 490 -9.90 -38.13 1.58
CA ASP A 490 -8.53 -38.41 1.10
C ASP A 490 -7.60 -37.22 1.34
N ALA A 491 -8.09 -35.99 1.17
CA ALA A 491 -7.32 -34.79 1.50
C ALA A 491 -6.98 -34.71 3.00
N PHE A 492 -7.95 -34.97 3.89
CA PHE A 492 -7.71 -34.98 5.34
C PHE A 492 -6.77 -36.11 5.77
N GLU A 493 -6.85 -37.30 5.16
CA GLU A 493 -5.97 -38.44 5.47
C GLU A 493 -4.50 -38.20 5.11
N LYS A 494 -4.23 -37.32 4.13
CA LYS A 494 -2.87 -36.93 3.72
C LYS A 494 -2.23 -35.89 4.61
N MET A 495 -3.00 -35.22 5.46
CA MET A 495 -2.49 -34.15 6.31
C MET A 495 -1.56 -34.66 7.40
N LYS A 496 -0.71 -33.77 7.94
CA LYS A 496 -0.03 -34.03 9.20
C LYS A 496 -1.05 -34.32 10.30
N LYS A 497 -0.77 -35.33 11.13
CA LYS A 497 -1.53 -35.55 12.35
C LYS A 497 -1.35 -34.36 13.30
N GLY A 498 -2.45 -33.80 13.76
CA GLY A 498 -2.49 -32.62 14.63
C GLY A 498 -2.46 -31.29 13.87
N VAL A 499 -2.75 -31.28 12.56
CA VAL A 499 -2.85 -30.03 11.78
C VAL A 499 -4.00 -29.15 12.29
N PHE A 500 -3.86 -27.83 12.19
CA PHE A 500 -4.95 -26.90 12.43
C PHE A 500 -5.60 -26.47 11.12
N PHE A 501 -6.93 -26.44 11.09
CA PHE A 501 -7.70 -26.19 9.86
C PHE A 501 -8.55 -24.91 9.97
N ILE A 502 -8.49 -24.04 8.95
CA ILE A 502 -9.19 -22.76 8.95
C ILE A 502 -9.99 -22.62 7.65
N ASN A 503 -11.28 -22.32 7.76
CA ASN A 503 -12.12 -21.99 6.62
C ASN A 503 -12.87 -20.67 6.86
N THR A 504 -12.39 -19.62 6.19
CA THR A 504 -13.06 -18.31 6.09
C THR A 504 -13.45 -18.01 4.63
N ALA A 505 -13.48 -19.04 3.78
CA ALA A 505 -13.78 -18.92 2.36
C ALA A 505 -15.25 -19.29 2.10
N ARG A 506 -15.55 -20.56 1.85
CA ARG A 506 -16.90 -21.07 1.62
C ARG A 506 -17.02 -22.50 2.15
N ALA A 507 -18.18 -22.85 2.68
CA ALA A 507 -18.41 -24.18 3.25
C ALA A 507 -18.34 -25.29 2.19
N SER A 508 -18.73 -24.99 0.94
CA SER A 508 -18.74 -25.95 -0.17
C SER A 508 -17.37 -26.49 -0.58
N LEU A 509 -16.26 -25.93 -0.08
CA LEU A 509 -14.91 -26.47 -0.31
C LEU A 509 -14.61 -27.72 0.53
N VAL A 510 -15.42 -27.99 1.54
CA VAL A 510 -15.15 -29.00 2.57
C VAL A 510 -16.29 -30.02 2.62
N ASP A 511 -15.92 -31.31 2.68
CA ASP A 511 -16.84 -32.37 3.09
C ASP A 511 -16.96 -32.34 4.62
N GLU A 512 -18.13 -31.94 5.13
CA GLU A 512 -18.37 -31.80 6.57
C GLU A 512 -18.20 -33.10 7.34
N ALA A 513 -18.66 -34.22 6.77
CA ALA A 513 -18.55 -35.51 7.42
C ALA A 513 -17.08 -35.93 7.53
N ALA A 514 -16.28 -35.65 6.50
CA ALA A 514 -14.84 -35.88 6.53
C ALA A 514 -14.12 -34.99 7.55
N LEU A 515 -14.50 -33.72 7.67
CA LEU A 515 -13.94 -32.81 8.67
C LEU A 515 -14.25 -33.28 10.10
N LEU A 516 -15.51 -33.67 10.36
CA LEU A 516 -15.93 -34.18 11.67
C LEU A 516 -15.16 -35.46 12.04
N ASP A 517 -14.99 -36.39 11.10
CA ASP A 517 -14.17 -37.60 11.31
C ASP A 517 -12.69 -37.25 11.58
N ALA A 518 -12.14 -36.26 10.87
CA ALA A 518 -10.76 -35.82 11.06
C ALA A 518 -10.54 -35.14 12.43
N LEU A 519 -11.54 -34.39 12.93
CA LEU A 519 -11.56 -33.82 14.28
C LEU A 519 -11.64 -34.92 15.35
N ASN A 520 -12.59 -35.86 15.19
CA ASN A 520 -12.79 -36.96 16.14
C ASN A 520 -11.59 -37.90 16.24
N SER A 521 -10.89 -38.12 15.13
CA SER A 521 -9.68 -38.95 15.09
C SER A 521 -8.41 -38.24 15.57
N GLY A 522 -8.46 -36.90 15.72
CA GLY A 522 -7.32 -36.06 16.05
C GLY A 522 -6.30 -35.90 14.91
N THR A 523 -6.68 -36.23 13.67
CA THR A 523 -5.90 -35.82 12.49
C THR A 523 -5.89 -34.30 12.39
N VAL A 524 -7.05 -33.66 12.57
CA VAL A 524 -7.18 -32.22 12.77
C VAL A 524 -7.24 -31.95 14.28
N ALA A 525 -6.25 -31.24 14.82
CA ALA A 525 -6.19 -30.91 16.25
C ALA A 525 -7.29 -29.93 16.67
N GLY A 526 -7.63 -29.00 15.77
CA GLY A 526 -8.72 -28.05 15.94
C GLY A 526 -9.03 -27.32 14.63
N ALA A 527 -10.26 -26.82 14.53
CA ALA A 527 -10.70 -26.10 13.34
C ALA A 527 -11.35 -24.75 13.70
N ALA A 528 -11.21 -23.78 12.81
CA ALA A 528 -11.92 -22.51 12.89
C ALA A 528 -12.73 -22.27 11.61
N LEU A 529 -14.05 -22.14 11.75
CA LEU A 529 -15.00 -22.06 10.66
C LEU A 529 -15.84 -20.81 10.79
N ASP A 530 -15.81 -19.97 9.77
CA ASP A 530 -16.67 -18.78 9.68
C ASP A 530 -17.86 -19.00 8.73
N VAL A 531 -17.91 -20.12 8.03
CA VAL A 531 -18.88 -20.41 6.97
C VAL A 531 -19.45 -21.82 7.13
N PHE A 532 -20.74 -21.97 6.84
CA PHE A 532 -21.48 -23.24 6.99
C PHE A 532 -22.38 -23.50 5.76
N PRO A 533 -22.73 -24.75 5.40
CA PRO A 533 -23.61 -25.03 4.27
C PRO A 533 -25.03 -24.51 4.48
N ILE A 534 -25.49 -24.50 5.73
CA ILE A 534 -26.74 -23.87 6.16
C ILE A 534 -26.37 -22.74 7.12
N GLU A 535 -26.73 -21.51 6.76
CA GLU A 535 -26.45 -20.32 7.56
C GLU A 535 -27.76 -19.68 8.04
N PRO A 536 -27.99 -19.55 9.38
CA PRO A 536 -27.11 -19.96 10.48
C PRO A 536 -27.16 -21.49 10.76
N PRO A 537 -26.06 -22.09 11.25
CA PRO A 537 -26.07 -23.49 11.68
C PRO A 537 -26.83 -23.66 13.01
N GLY A 538 -27.28 -24.88 13.27
CA GLY A 538 -27.90 -25.25 14.55
C GLY A 538 -26.88 -25.27 15.70
N SER A 539 -27.31 -24.96 16.94
CA SER A 539 -26.43 -25.09 18.11
C SER A 539 -26.13 -26.56 18.49
N ASP A 540 -26.93 -27.49 17.98
CA ASP A 540 -26.77 -28.94 18.09
C ASP A 540 -25.96 -29.55 16.93
N ASP A 541 -25.46 -28.73 16.01
CA ASP A 541 -24.56 -29.16 14.95
C ASP A 541 -23.28 -29.80 15.58
N PRO A 542 -22.89 -31.01 15.17
CA PRO A 542 -21.76 -31.72 15.76
C PRO A 542 -20.40 -31.02 15.60
N ILE A 543 -20.21 -30.25 14.53
CA ILE A 543 -18.98 -29.48 14.30
C ILE A 543 -19.01 -28.21 15.15
N VAL A 544 -20.13 -27.47 15.16
CA VAL A 544 -20.28 -26.26 15.97
C VAL A 544 -20.11 -26.55 17.46
N SER A 545 -20.63 -27.67 17.95
CA SER A 545 -20.55 -28.09 19.35
C SER A 545 -19.25 -28.82 19.73
N HIS A 546 -18.35 -29.06 18.77
CA HIS A 546 -17.10 -29.77 19.02
C HIS A 546 -16.13 -28.92 19.88
N PRO A 547 -15.50 -29.49 20.93
CA PRO A 547 -14.71 -28.72 21.91
C PRO A 547 -13.45 -28.04 21.33
N ASN A 548 -12.96 -28.53 20.19
CA ASN A 548 -11.78 -27.98 19.50
C ASN A 548 -12.15 -27.13 18.27
N VAL A 549 -13.40 -26.69 18.16
CA VAL A 549 -13.87 -25.85 17.06
C VAL A 549 -14.15 -24.42 17.51
N ILE A 550 -13.71 -23.46 16.71
CA ILE A 550 -14.15 -22.07 16.78
C ILE A 550 -15.17 -21.87 15.65
N ALA A 551 -16.41 -21.57 15.99
CA ALA A 551 -17.47 -21.28 15.04
C ALA A 551 -17.86 -19.80 15.13
N THR A 552 -17.86 -19.09 14.00
CA THR A 552 -18.32 -17.70 13.91
C THR A 552 -19.39 -17.55 12.82
N PRO A 553 -20.37 -16.64 12.99
CA PRO A 553 -21.51 -16.52 12.09
C PRO A 553 -21.18 -15.63 10.87
N HIS A 554 -20.25 -16.07 10.02
CA HIS A 554 -19.89 -15.40 8.77
C HIS A 554 -19.50 -13.92 8.93
N LEU A 555 -18.56 -13.67 9.85
CA LEU A 555 -18.11 -12.34 10.26
C LEU A 555 -16.85 -11.86 9.55
N GLY A 556 -16.18 -12.68 8.74
CA GLY A 556 -14.86 -12.37 8.17
C GLY A 556 -14.82 -11.06 7.41
N GLY A 557 -15.89 -10.72 6.69
CA GLY A 557 -16.04 -9.46 5.98
C GLY A 557 -16.83 -8.38 6.72
N ASN A 558 -16.99 -8.44 8.04
CA ASN A 558 -17.84 -7.51 8.79
C ASN A 558 -17.03 -6.62 9.75
N THR A 559 -16.33 -5.63 9.19
CA THR A 559 -15.62 -4.59 9.95
C THR A 559 -16.10 -3.18 9.56
N ARG A 560 -15.67 -2.17 10.31
CA ARG A 560 -16.09 -0.76 10.09
C ARG A 560 -15.38 -0.15 8.88
N GLU A 561 -14.15 -0.58 8.62
CA GLU A 561 -13.23 -0.07 7.60
C GLU A 561 -13.68 -0.42 6.18
N ILE A 562 -14.49 -1.47 6.04
CA ILE A 562 -14.93 -1.97 4.74
C ILE A 562 -15.75 -0.94 3.95
N ALA A 563 -16.50 -0.08 4.64
CA ALA A 563 -17.21 1.03 4.02
C ALA A 563 -16.23 1.99 3.29
N ALA A 564 -15.07 2.26 3.90
CA ALA A 564 -14.02 3.08 3.28
C ALA A 564 -13.32 2.33 2.14
N HIS A 565 -13.03 1.04 2.30
CA HIS A 565 -12.37 0.24 1.26
C HIS A 565 -13.23 0.15 -0.01
N GLN A 566 -14.51 -0.20 0.13
CA GLN A 566 -15.40 -0.32 -1.03
C GLN A 566 -15.73 1.04 -1.65
N GLY A 567 -15.83 2.10 -0.82
CA GLY A 567 -16.00 3.47 -1.30
C GLY A 567 -14.81 3.94 -2.14
N THR A 568 -13.59 3.70 -1.66
CA THR A 568 -12.36 4.04 -2.39
C THR A 568 -12.31 3.34 -3.75
N ILE A 569 -12.60 2.04 -3.79
CA ILE A 569 -12.64 1.28 -5.05
C ILE A 569 -13.75 1.83 -5.96
N ALA A 570 -14.98 1.93 -5.45
CA ALA A 570 -16.14 2.38 -6.24
C ALA A 570 -15.92 3.77 -6.87
N VAL A 571 -15.37 4.72 -6.10
CA VAL A 571 -15.03 6.06 -6.59
C VAL A 571 -13.97 5.98 -7.69
N SER A 572 -12.88 5.23 -7.49
CA SER A 572 -11.82 5.09 -8.50
C SER A 572 -12.36 4.56 -9.82
N GLN A 573 -13.13 3.46 -9.76
CA GLN A 573 -13.68 2.83 -10.95
C GLN A 573 -14.67 3.72 -11.71
N ILE A 574 -15.49 4.51 -11.00
CA ILE A 574 -16.39 5.47 -11.63
C ILE A 574 -15.60 6.63 -12.25
N ARG A 575 -14.52 7.10 -11.63
CA ARG A 575 -13.65 8.12 -12.22
C ARG A 575 -12.99 7.64 -13.50
N GLU A 576 -12.48 6.40 -13.53
CA GLU A 576 -11.95 5.76 -14.75
C GLU A 576 -13.01 5.73 -15.85
N LEU A 577 -14.24 5.26 -15.53
CA LEU A 577 -15.32 5.19 -16.51
C LEU A 577 -15.75 6.57 -17.03
N LEU A 578 -15.76 7.60 -16.17
CA LEU A 578 -16.04 8.99 -16.58
C LEU A 578 -14.91 9.57 -17.44
N ALA A 579 -13.66 9.19 -17.21
CA ALA A 579 -12.51 9.59 -18.01
C ALA A 579 -12.44 8.86 -19.38
N GLY A 580 -13.32 7.88 -19.63
CA GLY A 580 -13.27 7.04 -20.84
C GLY A 580 -12.16 5.98 -20.78
N GLU A 581 -11.63 5.73 -19.58
CA GLU A 581 -10.71 4.64 -19.29
C GLU A 581 -11.52 3.37 -19.03
N ARG A 582 -10.89 2.19 -19.21
CA ARG A 582 -11.53 0.92 -18.87
C ARG A 582 -11.40 0.72 -17.37
N PRO A 583 -12.50 0.56 -16.62
CA PRO A 583 -12.40 0.25 -15.21
C PRO A 583 -11.73 -1.11 -14.99
N ASP A 584 -10.75 -1.17 -14.09
CA ASP A 584 -10.04 -2.41 -13.74
C ASP A 584 -10.97 -3.58 -13.36
N TYR A 585 -12.06 -3.30 -12.63
CA TYR A 585 -12.98 -4.32 -12.08
C TYR A 585 -14.33 -4.41 -12.80
N ILE A 586 -14.37 -4.08 -14.09
CA ILE A 586 -15.57 -4.28 -14.90
C ILE A 586 -15.80 -5.77 -15.18
N LEU A 587 -17.05 -6.23 -14.97
CA LEU A 587 -17.43 -7.63 -15.17
C LEU A 587 -17.88 -7.94 -16.60
N ASN A 588 -18.35 -6.93 -17.33
CA ASN A 588 -18.84 -7.01 -18.70
C ASN A 588 -18.15 -5.98 -19.61
N PRO A 589 -16.82 -6.08 -19.83
CA PRO A 589 -16.05 -5.08 -20.59
C PRO A 589 -16.54 -4.87 -22.02
N GLU A 590 -17.22 -5.84 -22.63
CA GLU A 590 -17.78 -5.76 -23.98
C GLU A 590 -18.79 -4.63 -24.17
N VAL A 591 -19.41 -4.13 -23.09
CA VAL A 591 -20.37 -3.02 -23.19
C VAL A 591 -19.69 -1.67 -23.48
N LEU A 592 -18.38 -1.55 -23.26
CA LEU A 592 -17.64 -0.29 -23.39
C LEU A 592 -17.54 0.20 -24.84
N ASP A 593 -17.54 -0.71 -25.83
CA ASP A 593 -17.38 -0.39 -27.25
C ASP A 593 -18.52 0.51 -27.79
N GLY A 594 -19.69 0.48 -27.16
CA GLY A 594 -20.86 1.31 -27.50
C GLY A 594 -21.34 2.21 -26.36
N PHE A 595 -20.59 2.28 -25.25
CA PHE A 595 -21.02 2.99 -24.05
C PHE A 595 -21.01 4.51 -24.25
N SER A 596 -22.04 5.17 -23.72
CA SER A 596 -22.18 6.62 -23.75
C SER A 596 -22.98 7.09 -22.54
N TRP A 597 -22.45 8.08 -21.84
CA TRP A 597 -23.15 8.73 -20.72
C TRP A 597 -24.37 9.53 -21.16
N MET A 598 -24.37 10.07 -22.40
CA MET A 598 -25.39 11.00 -22.88
C MET A 598 -26.38 10.39 -23.88
N SER A 599 -26.00 9.31 -24.55
CA SER A 599 -26.87 8.66 -25.55
C SER A 599 -27.88 7.73 -24.86
N PRO A 600 -29.05 7.48 -25.49
CA PRO A 600 -29.95 6.43 -25.02
C PRO A 600 -29.22 5.08 -24.99
N ARG A 601 -29.39 4.35 -23.88
CA ARG A 601 -28.84 2.99 -23.76
C ARG A 601 -29.50 2.04 -24.76
N PRO A 602 -28.81 0.98 -25.21
CA PRO A 602 -29.40 -0.08 -26.03
C PRO A 602 -30.71 -0.61 -25.44
N GLN A 603 -31.64 -0.98 -26.33
CA GLN A 603 -32.90 -1.63 -25.96
C GLN A 603 -32.95 -3.00 -26.63
N PRO A 604 -32.87 -4.11 -25.87
CA PRO A 604 -33.07 -5.44 -26.40
C PRO A 604 -34.47 -5.57 -27.03
N ASP A 605 -34.58 -6.36 -28.09
CA ASP A 605 -35.88 -6.66 -28.71
C ASP A 605 -36.78 -7.51 -27.78
N GLU A 606 -38.06 -7.65 -28.16
CA GLU A 606 -39.02 -8.41 -27.35
C GLU A 606 -38.62 -9.88 -27.14
N THR A 607 -37.92 -10.48 -28.09
CA THR A 607 -37.45 -11.86 -27.99
C THR A 607 -36.39 -11.94 -26.89
N LYS A 608 -35.40 -11.04 -26.94
CA LYS A 608 -34.32 -10.99 -25.96
C LYS A 608 -34.83 -10.63 -24.57
N GLN A 609 -35.82 -9.75 -24.46
CA GLN A 609 -36.46 -9.44 -23.19
C GLN A 609 -37.14 -10.65 -22.56
N ARG A 610 -37.84 -11.49 -23.36
CA ARG A 610 -38.44 -12.74 -22.85
C ARG A 610 -37.40 -13.77 -22.41
N GLU A 611 -36.25 -13.82 -23.09
CA GLU A 611 -35.13 -14.67 -22.65
C GLU A 611 -34.58 -14.20 -21.30
N LEU A 612 -34.37 -12.89 -21.13
CA LEU A 612 -33.85 -12.32 -19.88
C LEU A 612 -34.82 -12.51 -18.72
N ASP A 613 -36.13 -12.38 -18.95
CA ASP A 613 -37.18 -12.63 -17.95
C ASP A 613 -37.20 -14.09 -17.46
N ALA A 614 -36.70 -15.02 -18.26
CA ALA A 614 -36.61 -16.44 -17.93
C ALA A 614 -35.29 -16.84 -17.25
N ASN A 615 -34.34 -15.91 -17.10
CA ASN A 615 -33.07 -16.18 -16.41
C ASN A 615 -33.28 -16.41 -14.91
N GLU A 616 -32.30 -17.08 -14.29
CA GLU A 616 -32.27 -17.19 -12.85
C GLU A 616 -32.13 -15.80 -12.21
N ARG A 617 -33.00 -15.50 -11.25
CA ARG A 617 -33.04 -14.21 -10.59
C ARG A 617 -31.79 -14.04 -9.70
N PRO A 618 -31.15 -12.86 -9.69
CA PRO A 618 -30.07 -12.59 -8.76
C PRO A 618 -30.53 -12.71 -7.30
N SER A 619 -29.58 -12.97 -6.39
CA SER A 619 -29.83 -13.24 -4.98
C SER A 619 -29.01 -12.32 -4.06
N MET A 620 -29.49 -12.12 -2.82
CA MET A 620 -28.73 -11.37 -1.80
C MET A 620 -27.53 -12.15 -1.25
N THR A 621 -27.55 -13.49 -1.35
CA THR A 621 -26.54 -14.41 -0.82
C THR A 621 -26.04 -15.32 -1.92
N SER A 622 -24.72 -15.58 -1.94
CA SER A 622 -24.05 -16.42 -2.94
C SER A 622 -24.39 -17.89 -2.84
#